data_AF-A0A7L4QL65-F1
#
_entry.id   AF-A0A7L4QL65-F1
#
_cell.length_a   1.000
_cell.length_b   1.000
_cell.length_c   1.000
_cell.angle_alpha   90.00
_cell.angle_beta   90.00
_cell.angle_gamma   90.00
#
_symmetry.space_group_name_H-M   'P 1'
#
loop_
_entity.id
_entity.type
_entity.pdbx_description
1 polymer ?
#
loop_
_entity_poly.entity_id
_entity_poly.type
_entity_poly.pdbx_seq_one_letter_code
_entity_poly.pdbx_strand_id
1 'polypeptide(L)'
;MKVVLLEYTRNPETVCAVAALTSMKEGTPSDMLKEIDTENAKKRIQRVVGYGHYSVIEHASFTFSIEGISRACSHQLVRHRIASFTQQSQRYVKMEEVPFVTPPSIKKNKAAEEIFKKSLGDTSESYKKLLELGITPEDARFVLPNATKTNLVMTMNARELLHFFNLRCCNRAQWEI
;
A
#
# COMPACT_ATOMS: atom_id res chain seq x y z
N MET A 1 0.25 12.73 0.25
CA MET A 1 -0.22 11.34 0.26
C MET A 1 -1.72 11.35 0.44
N LYS A 2 -2.43 10.54 -0.34
CA LYS A 2 -3.86 10.28 -0.18
C LYS A 2 -4.07 8.77 -0.23
N VAL A 3 -4.85 8.24 0.69
CA VAL A 3 -5.18 6.81 0.76
C VAL A 3 -6.70 6.69 0.77
N VAL A 4 -7.24 5.88 -0.14
CA VAL A 4 -8.68 5.65 -0.29
C VAL A 4 -8.94 4.16 -0.28
N LEU A 5 -9.86 3.70 0.57
CA LEU A 5 -10.37 2.32 0.51
C LEU A 5 -11.27 2.21 -0.72
N LEU A 6 -10.88 1.40 -1.70
CA LEU A 6 -11.62 1.17 -2.93
C LEU A 6 -12.62 0.02 -2.78
N GLU A 7 -12.22 -1.05 -2.10
CA GLU A 7 -13.02 -2.27 -1.95
C GLU A 7 -12.65 -3.00 -0.67
N TYR A 8 -13.59 -3.74 -0.09
CA TYR A 8 -13.38 -4.62 1.04
C TYR A 8 -14.40 -5.77 1.06
N THR A 9 -14.08 -6.86 1.76
CA THR A 9 -15.05 -7.93 2.01
C THR A 9 -16.27 -7.37 2.75
N ARG A 10 -17.47 -7.37 2.15
CA ARG A 10 -18.69 -6.70 2.68
C ARG A 10 -19.07 -7.06 4.12
N ASN A 11 -18.91 -8.33 4.51
CA ASN A 11 -19.21 -8.84 5.86
C ASN A 11 -17.98 -9.59 6.42
N PRO A 12 -16.87 -8.89 6.66
CA PRO A 12 -15.58 -9.54 6.92
C PRO A 12 -15.63 -10.35 8.23
N GLU A 13 -16.34 -9.86 9.24
CA GLU A 13 -16.48 -10.57 10.50
C GLU A 13 -17.30 -11.85 10.37
N THR A 14 -18.41 -11.81 9.63
CA THR A 14 -19.21 -13.02 9.41
C THR A 14 -18.40 -14.07 8.65
N VAL A 15 -17.72 -13.67 7.56
CA VAL A 15 -16.89 -14.58 6.75
C VAL A 15 -15.78 -15.22 7.58
N CYS A 16 -15.01 -14.42 8.32
CA CYS A 16 -13.90 -14.95 9.11
C CYS A 16 -14.37 -15.78 10.31
N ALA A 17 -15.53 -15.46 10.91
CA ALA A 17 -16.10 -16.25 11.98
C ALA A 17 -16.61 -17.62 11.50
N VAL A 18 -17.21 -17.68 10.30
CA VAL A 18 -17.60 -18.95 9.66
C VAL A 18 -16.38 -19.79 9.33
N ALA A 19 -15.31 -19.19 8.79
CA ALA A 19 -14.05 -19.89 8.57
C ALA A 19 -13.48 -20.48 9.87
N ALA A 20 -13.53 -19.73 10.97
CA ALA A 20 -13.12 -20.22 12.29
C ALA A 20 -14.03 -21.33 12.84
N LEU A 21 -15.34 -21.29 12.56
CA LEU A 21 -16.29 -22.33 12.99
C LEU A 21 -16.12 -23.63 12.20
N THR A 22 -15.72 -23.53 10.93
CA THR A 22 -15.60 -24.67 10.01
C THR A 22 -14.64 -25.75 10.54
N SER A 23 -13.64 -25.37 11.33
CA SER A 23 -12.71 -26.32 11.94
C SER A 23 -13.18 -26.92 13.28
N MET A 24 -14.31 -26.46 13.83
CA MET A 24 -14.71 -26.75 15.22
C MET A 24 -16.17 -27.22 15.37
N LYS A 25 -17.06 -26.88 14.43
CA LYS A 25 -18.50 -27.18 14.50
C LYS A 25 -18.87 -28.17 13.41
N GLU A 26 -19.70 -29.15 13.73
CA GLU A 26 -20.30 -30.04 12.74
C GLU A 26 -21.22 -29.26 11.77
N GLY A 27 -21.33 -29.75 10.53
CA GLY A 27 -22.10 -29.10 9.46
C GLY A 27 -21.24 -28.38 8.43
N THR A 28 -21.88 -27.64 7.53
CA THR A 28 -21.18 -26.97 6.42
C THR A 28 -21.00 -25.46 6.69
N PRO A 29 -19.95 -24.82 6.13
CA PRO A 29 -19.77 -23.37 6.24
C PRO A 29 -20.98 -22.58 5.76
N SER A 30 -21.65 -23.07 4.72
CA SER A 30 -22.84 -22.43 4.14
C SER A 30 -24.03 -22.42 5.09
N ASP A 31 -24.17 -23.43 5.94
CA ASP A 31 -25.25 -23.47 6.94
C ASP A 31 -24.89 -22.59 8.15
N MET A 32 -23.64 -22.64 8.59
CA MET A 32 -23.13 -21.76 9.64
C MET A 32 -23.30 -20.28 9.29
N LEU A 33 -23.14 -19.91 8.01
CA LEU A 33 -23.34 -18.56 7.51
C LEU A 33 -24.78 -18.07 7.66
N LYS A 34 -25.77 -18.96 7.54
CA LYS A 34 -27.20 -18.62 7.71
C LYS A 34 -27.57 -18.43 9.18
N GLU A 35 -26.89 -19.13 10.08
CA GLU A 35 -27.21 -19.14 11.52
C GLU A 35 -26.50 -18.04 12.32
N ILE A 36 -25.29 -17.64 11.91
CA ILE A 36 -24.46 -16.72 12.69
C ILE A 36 -24.89 -15.26 12.48
N ASP A 37 -25.19 -14.56 13.57
CA ASP A 37 -25.38 -13.12 13.56
C ASP A 37 -24.05 -12.37 13.67
N THR A 38 -24.07 -11.09 13.27
CA THR A 38 -22.88 -10.24 13.19
C THR A 38 -22.23 -9.99 14.56
N GLU A 39 -23.01 -9.90 15.63
CA GLU A 39 -22.48 -9.62 16.97
C GLU A 39 -21.73 -10.82 17.54
N ASN A 40 -22.30 -12.02 17.38
CA ASN A 40 -21.62 -13.26 17.73
C ASN A 40 -20.40 -13.53 16.84
N ALA A 41 -20.44 -13.17 15.55
CA ALA A 41 -19.29 -13.24 14.66
C ALA A 41 -18.12 -12.37 15.15
N LYS A 42 -18.39 -11.12 15.54
CA LYS A 42 -17.39 -10.19 16.10
C LYS A 42 -16.74 -10.74 17.36
N LYS A 43 -17.54 -11.16 18.35
CA LYS A 43 -17.04 -11.74 19.61
C LYS A 43 -16.16 -12.97 19.35
N ARG A 44 -16.57 -13.82 18.42
CA ARG A 44 -15.82 -15.02 18.05
C ARG A 44 -14.47 -14.67 17.44
N ILE A 45 -14.41 -13.74 16.49
CA ILE A 45 -13.16 -13.33 15.87
C ILE A 45 -12.22 -12.72 16.90
N GLN A 46 -12.71 -11.81 17.75
CA GLN A 46 -11.88 -11.22 18.81
C GLN A 46 -11.24 -12.31 19.68
N ARG A 47 -12.01 -13.32 20.07
CA ARG A 47 -11.52 -14.45 20.86
C ARG A 47 -10.50 -15.31 20.11
N VAL A 48 -10.79 -15.69 18.85
CA VAL A 48 -9.94 -16.56 18.03
C VAL A 48 -8.62 -15.88 17.67
N VAL A 49 -8.67 -14.60 17.29
CA VAL A 49 -7.48 -13.77 17.05
C VAL A 49 -6.70 -13.59 18.35
N GLY A 50 -7.38 -13.42 19.49
CA GLY A 50 -6.75 -13.35 20.81
C GLY A 50 -5.99 -14.62 21.22
N TYR A 51 -6.31 -15.77 20.63
CA TYR A 51 -5.56 -17.01 20.78
C TYR A 51 -4.37 -17.14 19.81
N GLY A 52 -4.16 -16.15 18.94
CA GLY A 52 -3.11 -16.16 17.92
C GLY A 52 -3.47 -16.92 16.64
N HIS A 53 -4.73 -17.31 16.46
CA HIS A 53 -5.18 -18.01 15.26
C HIS A 53 -5.46 -17.02 14.12
N TYR A 54 -4.42 -16.32 13.65
CA TYR A 54 -4.55 -15.24 12.66
C TYR A 54 -4.91 -15.71 11.25
N SER A 55 -4.80 -17.01 10.94
CA SER A 55 -5.16 -17.52 9.60
C SER A 55 -6.63 -17.28 9.27
N VAL A 56 -7.53 -17.27 10.27
CA VAL A 56 -8.97 -17.11 10.04
C VAL A 56 -9.35 -15.73 9.47
N ILE A 57 -8.52 -14.71 9.70
CA ILE A 57 -8.75 -13.35 9.18
C ILE A 57 -8.12 -13.13 7.80
N GLU A 58 -7.42 -14.11 7.23
CA GLU A 58 -6.94 -14.03 5.85
C GLU A 58 -8.09 -14.00 4.82
N HIS A 59 -9.30 -14.42 5.23
CA HIS A 59 -10.48 -14.40 4.37
C HIS A 59 -11.11 -13.00 4.20
N ALA A 60 -10.71 -12.00 5.00
CA ALA A 60 -11.11 -10.62 4.82
C ALA A 60 -10.03 -9.87 4.03
N SER A 61 -10.39 -9.30 2.88
CA SER A 61 -9.48 -8.55 2.00
C SER A 61 -9.90 -7.10 1.84
N PHE A 62 -8.92 -6.23 1.63
CA PHE A 62 -9.08 -4.78 1.49
C PHE A 62 -8.20 -4.29 0.34
N THR A 63 -8.76 -3.44 -0.50
CA THR A 63 -8.07 -2.84 -1.66
C THR A 63 -8.05 -1.33 -1.49
N PHE A 64 -6.85 -0.74 -1.60
CA PHE A 64 -6.61 0.68 -1.39
C PHE A 64 -6.04 1.33 -2.66
N SER A 65 -6.50 2.54 -2.98
CA SER A 65 -5.76 3.50 -3.81
C SER A 65 -4.77 4.24 -2.91
N ILE A 66 -3.50 4.23 -3.27
CA ILE A 66 -2.42 4.93 -2.56
C ILE A 66 -1.78 5.90 -3.55
N GLU A 67 -1.93 7.19 -3.27
CA GLU A 67 -1.63 8.27 -4.20
C GLU A 67 -0.57 9.25 -3.65
N GLY A 68 0.35 9.64 -4.52
CA GLY A 68 1.33 10.68 -4.27
C GLY A 68 2.36 10.32 -3.21
N ILE A 69 2.73 9.04 -3.12
CA ILE A 69 3.89 8.55 -2.35
C ILE A 69 5.14 8.56 -3.22
N SER A 70 6.32 8.59 -2.63
CA SER A 70 7.60 8.54 -3.34
C SER A 70 7.90 7.14 -3.89
N ARG A 71 8.77 7.07 -4.90
CA ARG A 71 9.35 5.80 -5.35
C ARG A 71 10.08 5.08 -4.21
N ALA A 72 10.77 5.84 -3.34
CA ALA A 72 11.43 5.30 -2.14
C ALA A 72 10.47 4.56 -1.20
N CYS A 73 9.29 5.15 -0.93
CA CYS A 73 8.24 4.55 -0.13
C CYS A 73 7.66 3.31 -0.84
N SER A 74 7.30 3.43 -2.12
CA SER A 74 6.74 2.30 -2.88
C SER A 74 7.70 1.10 -2.94
N HIS A 75 9.01 1.32 -3.05
CA HIS A 75 10.02 0.25 -3.05
C HIS A 75 10.13 -0.51 -1.72
N GLN A 76 9.72 0.10 -0.60
CA GLN A 76 9.58 -0.61 0.67
C GLN A 76 8.23 -1.30 0.80
N LEU A 77 7.17 -0.65 0.30
CA LEU A 77 5.81 -1.18 0.36
C LEU A 77 5.68 -2.51 -0.41
N VAL A 78 6.23 -2.59 -1.62
CA VAL A 78 6.18 -3.81 -2.45
C VAL A 78 7.02 -4.98 -1.90
N ARG A 79 7.74 -4.79 -0.79
CA ARG A 79 8.46 -5.88 -0.10
C ARG A 79 7.55 -6.74 0.76
N HIS A 80 6.32 -6.30 1.02
CA HIS A 80 5.28 -7.10 1.66
C HIS A 80 4.66 -8.01 0.60
N ARG A 81 5.12 -9.27 0.59
CA ARG A 81 4.92 -10.20 -0.54
C ARG A 81 3.52 -10.82 -0.62
N ILE A 82 2.82 -10.91 0.52
CA ILE A 82 1.46 -11.44 0.56
C ILE A 82 0.50 -10.25 0.38
N ALA A 83 0.60 -9.66 -0.81
CA ALA A 83 -0.17 -8.51 -1.24
C ALA A 83 -0.16 -8.46 -2.77
N SER A 84 -1.16 -7.80 -3.35
CA SER A 84 -1.24 -7.56 -4.78
C SER A 84 -1.04 -6.08 -5.06
N PHE A 85 -0.20 -5.75 -6.04
CA PHE A 85 0.12 -4.37 -6.39
C PHE A 85 -0.12 -4.11 -7.87
N THR A 86 -0.70 -2.96 -8.20
CA THR A 86 -0.68 -2.38 -9.54
C THR A 86 -0.19 -0.95 -9.43
N GLN A 87 1.00 -0.68 -9.96
CA GLN A 87 1.67 0.61 -9.80
C GLN A 87 1.78 1.34 -11.14
N GLN A 88 1.61 2.66 -11.11
CA GLN A 88 1.79 3.51 -12.26
C GLN A 88 3.20 3.33 -12.85
N SER A 89 3.27 2.95 -14.12
CA SER A 89 4.52 2.62 -14.80
C SER A 89 5.21 3.84 -15.39
N GLN A 90 6.46 4.06 -15.02
CA GLN A 90 7.34 5.05 -15.66
C GLN A 90 7.79 4.65 -17.08
N ARG A 91 7.49 3.42 -17.53
CA ARG A 91 7.77 2.97 -18.91
C ARG A 91 6.73 3.49 -19.90
N TYR A 92 5.51 3.71 -19.43
CA TYR A 92 4.35 4.02 -20.27
C TYR A 92 3.78 5.42 -20.00
N VAL A 93 3.79 5.86 -18.74
CA VAL A 93 3.27 7.18 -18.40
C VAL A 93 4.36 8.22 -18.55
N LYS A 94 4.27 9.02 -19.61
CA LYS A 94 5.07 10.22 -19.77
C LYS A 94 4.63 11.24 -18.73
N MET A 95 5.61 11.85 -18.06
CA MET A 95 5.38 12.91 -17.08
C MET A 95 5.82 14.23 -17.69
N GLU A 96 4.88 15.09 -18.05
CA GLU A 96 5.18 16.45 -18.55
C GLU A 96 5.81 17.31 -17.44
N GLU A 97 5.33 17.13 -16.21
CA GLU A 97 5.97 17.60 -14.99
C GLU A 97 6.22 16.41 -14.10
N VAL A 98 7.47 16.21 -13.67
CA VAL A 98 7.79 15.11 -12.77
C VAL A 98 7.39 15.53 -11.36
N PRO A 99 6.40 14.88 -10.73
CA PRO A 99 5.95 15.27 -9.41
C PRO A 99 6.85 14.64 -8.35
N PHE A 100 7.16 15.36 -7.27
CA PHE A 100 8.08 14.88 -6.21
C PHE A 100 7.49 14.95 -4.80
N VAL A 101 7.98 14.10 -3.91
CA VAL A 101 7.79 14.17 -2.46
C VAL A 101 8.99 14.84 -1.81
N THR A 102 8.74 15.88 -1.01
CA THR A 102 9.77 16.56 -0.23
C THR A 102 9.82 16.01 1.20
N PRO A 103 10.96 15.46 1.65
CA PRO A 103 11.13 15.02 3.03
C PRO A 103 10.90 16.14 4.06
N PRO A 104 10.31 15.86 5.24
CA PRO A 104 10.06 16.87 6.28
C PRO A 104 11.35 17.54 6.80
N SER A 105 12.46 16.81 6.88
CA SER A 105 13.76 17.38 7.28
C SER A 105 14.27 18.43 6.30
N ILE A 106 14.05 18.21 5.00
CA ILE A 106 14.38 19.16 3.93
C ILE A 106 13.44 20.35 4.00
N LYS A 107 12.11 20.12 4.11
CA LYS A 107 11.09 21.18 4.17
C LYS A 107 11.29 22.15 5.35
N LYS A 108 11.90 21.70 6.44
CA LYS A 108 12.18 22.54 7.63
C LYS A 108 13.40 23.46 7.47
N ASN A 109 14.23 23.26 6.46
CA ASN A 109 15.45 24.04 6.23
C ASN A 109 15.38 24.68 4.84
N LYS A 110 15.24 26.01 4.80
CA LYS A 110 15.10 26.77 3.53
C LYS A 110 16.26 26.52 2.56
N ALA A 111 17.50 26.53 3.04
CA ALA A 111 18.67 26.29 2.19
C ALA A 111 18.68 24.86 1.62
N ALA A 112 18.30 23.86 2.43
CA ALA A 112 18.17 22.49 1.95
C ALA A 112 17.02 22.35 0.94
N GLU A 113 15.90 23.03 1.16
CA GLU A 113 14.76 23.04 0.25
C GLU A 113 15.10 23.67 -1.11
N GLU A 114 15.91 24.75 -1.13
CA GLU A 114 16.41 25.38 -2.35
C GLU A 114 17.31 24.45 -3.15
N ILE A 115 18.29 23.81 -2.49
CA ILE A 115 19.18 22.81 -3.13
C ILE A 115 18.34 21.67 -3.72
N PHE A 116 17.37 21.17 -2.94
CA PHE A 116 16.50 20.09 -3.37
C PHE A 116 15.66 20.47 -4.58
N LYS A 117 14.97 21.63 -4.54
CA LYS A 117 14.17 22.13 -5.66
C LYS A 117 14.99 22.31 -6.93
N LYS A 118 16.20 22.88 -6.82
CA LYS A 118 17.11 23.04 -7.95
C LYS A 118 17.46 21.69 -8.58
N SER A 119 17.91 20.74 -7.76
CA SER A 119 18.25 19.40 -8.24
C SER A 119 17.09 18.70 -8.93
N LEU A 120 15.86 18.82 -8.39
CA LEU A 120 14.66 18.25 -9.00
C LEU A 120 14.30 18.91 -10.34
N GLY A 121 14.52 20.23 -10.45
CA GLY A 121 14.38 20.99 -11.70
C GLY A 121 15.34 20.47 -12.77
N ASP A 122 16.63 20.40 -12.44
CA ASP A 122 17.69 19.94 -13.34
C ASP A 122 17.43 18.50 -13.84
N THR A 123 16.97 17.62 -12.95
CA THR A 123 16.60 16.25 -13.31
C THR A 123 15.37 16.18 -14.22
N SER A 124 14.35 17.00 -13.96
CA SER A 124 13.14 17.05 -14.78
C SER A 124 13.44 17.56 -16.18
N GLU A 125 14.31 18.58 -16.29
CA GLU A 125 14.77 19.09 -17.58
C GLU A 125 15.61 18.05 -18.33
N SER A 126 16.51 17.35 -17.64
CA SER A 126 17.29 16.26 -18.22
C SER A 126 16.41 15.14 -18.78
N TYR A 127 15.37 14.75 -18.03
CA TYR A 127 14.40 13.75 -18.49
C TYR A 127 13.70 14.18 -19.78
N LYS A 128 13.25 15.44 -19.86
CA LYS A 128 12.62 16.01 -21.07
C LYS A 128 13.56 15.99 -22.26
N LYS A 129 14.80 16.47 -22.09
CA LYS A 129 15.82 16.48 -23.16
C LYS A 129 16.12 15.07 -23.69
N LEU A 130 16.19 14.06 -22.82
CA LEU A 130 16.37 12.67 -23.25
C LEU A 130 15.21 12.19 -24.12
N LEU A 131 13.96 12.52 -23.75
CA LEU A 131 12.79 12.19 -24.57
C LEU A 131 12.79 12.92 -25.93
N GLU A 132 13.19 14.19 -25.96
CA GLU A 132 13.32 14.99 -27.19
C GLU A 132 14.38 14.43 -28.15
N LEU A 133 15.43 13.80 -27.60
CA LEU A 133 16.45 13.08 -28.37
C LEU A 133 15.99 11.68 -28.83
N GLY A 134 14.73 11.31 -28.59
CA GLY A 134 14.16 10.03 -29.02
C GLY A 134 14.46 8.85 -28.09
N ILE A 135 15.03 9.08 -26.89
CA ILE A 135 15.24 8.02 -25.90
C ILE A 135 13.89 7.56 -25.33
N THR A 136 13.75 6.26 -25.12
CA THR A 136 12.50 5.69 -24.60
C THR A 136 12.23 6.15 -23.16
N PRO A 137 10.96 6.25 -22.70
CA PRO A 137 10.67 6.57 -21.30
C PRO A 137 11.27 5.57 -20.31
N GLU A 138 11.42 4.31 -20.72
CA GLU A 138 12.03 3.23 -19.93
C GLU A 138 13.50 3.47 -19.62
N ASP A 139 14.25 4.07 -20.55
CA ASP A 139 15.67 4.40 -20.35
C ASP A 139 15.83 5.81 -19.79
N ALA A 140 15.07 6.78 -20.30
CA ALA A 140 15.13 8.17 -19.85
C ALA A 140 14.83 8.30 -18.35
N ARG A 141 13.95 7.45 -17.80
CA ARG A 141 13.60 7.50 -16.37
C ARG A 141 14.77 7.25 -15.42
N PHE A 142 15.92 6.75 -15.89
CA PHE A 142 17.09 6.48 -15.04
C PHE A 142 17.66 7.74 -14.39
N VAL A 143 17.38 8.93 -14.95
CA VAL A 143 17.73 10.19 -14.28
C VAL A 143 16.79 10.50 -13.11
N LEU A 144 15.58 9.95 -13.07
CA LEU A 144 14.55 10.32 -12.10
C LEU A 144 14.92 9.88 -10.67
N PRO A 145 14.74 10.76 -9.67
CA PRO A 145 15.14 10.47 -8.31
C PRO A 145 14.11 9.61 -7.58
N ASN A 146 14.53 9.01 -6.47
CA ASN A 146 13.67 8.30 -5.52
C ASN A 146 12.50 9.14 -4.97
N ALA A 147 12.62 10.47 -5.00
CA ALA A 147 11.58 11.40 -4.60
C ALA A 147 10.39 11.45 -5.57
N THR A 148 10.51 10.89 -6.78
CA THR A 148 9.45 10.91 -7.80
C THR A 148 8.18 10.29 -7.23
N LYS A 149 7.05 10.97 -7.37
CA LYS A 149 5.74 10.49 -6.92
C LYS A 149 5.27 9.34 -7.80
N THR A 150 4.51 8.46 -7.19
CA THR A 150 3.85 7.33 -7.84
C THR A 150 2.53 7.05 -7.15
N ASN A 151 1.60 6.49 -7.92
CA ASN A 151 0.32 6.01 -7.45
C ASN A 151 0.27 4.50 -7.65
N LEU A 152 -0.40 3.79 -6.73
CA LEU A 152 -0.61 2.35 -6.86
C LEU A 152 -1.93 1.92 -6.21
N VAL A 153 -2.46 0.81 -6.71
CA VAL A 153 -3.50 0.03 -6.06
C VAL A 153 -2.81 -1.10 -5.29
N MET A 154 -3.22 -1.30 -4.03
CA MET A 154 -2.73 -2.38 -3.17
C MET A 154 -3.89 -3.16 -2.61
N THR A 155 -3.84 -4.49 -2.67
CA THR A 155 -4.76 -5.39 -1.97
C THR A 155 -4.00 -6.22 -0.95
N MET A 156 -4.50 -6.27 0.29
CA MET A 156 -4.00 -7.12 1.37
C MET A 156 -5.17 -7.74 2.14
N ASN A 157 -4.97 -8.94 2.68
CA ASN A 157 -5.91 -9.49 3.66
C ASN A 157 -5.68 -8.89 5.06
N ALA A 158 -6.61 -9.09 5.99
CA ALA A 158 -6.51 -8.53 7.34
C ALA A 158 -5.28 -9.02 8.11
N ARG A 159 -4.85 -10.29 7.96
CA ARG A 159 -3.62 -10.79 8.59
C ARG A 159 -2.39 -10.03 8.11
N GLU A 160 -2.29 -9.81 6.81
CA GLU A 160 -1.17 -9.10 6.20
C GLU A 160 -1.18 -7.61 6.50
N LEU A 161 -2.35 -6.99 6.61
CA LEU A 161 -2.46 -5.62 7.13
C LEU A 161 -1.98 -5.51 8.57
N LEU A 162 -2.33 -6.46 9.44
CA LEU A 162 -1.80 -6.47 10.82
C LEU A 162 -0.26 -6.62 10.82
N HIS A 163 0.28 -7.51 9.99
CA HIS A 163 1.73 -7.65 9.85
C HIS A 163 2.39 -6.36 9.33
N PHE A 164 1.80 -5.74 8.31
CA PHE A 164 2.23 -4.48 7.73
C PHE A 164 2.28 -3.37 8.78
N PHE A 165 1.18 -3.15 9.52
CA PHE A 165 1.11 -2.11 10.56
C PHE A 165 2.10 -2.34 11.69
N ASN A 166 2.28 -3.59 12.13
CA ASN A 166 3.28 -3.93 13.16
C ASN A 166 4.71 -3.54 12.75
N LEU A 167 5.04 -3.63 11.46
CA LEU A 167 6.36 -3.25 10.96
C LEU A 167 6.48 -1.76 10.62
N ARG A 168 5.44 -1.16 10.03
CA ARG A 168 5.54 0.16 9.39
C ARG A 168 5.00 1.30 10.24
N CYS A 169 4.14 1.04 11.22
CA CYS A 169 3.79 2.03 12.24
C CYS A 169 4.85 2.14 13.35
N CYS A 170 5.99 1.46 13.22
CA CYS A 170 7.13 1.59 14.13
C CYS A 170 7.85 2.93 13.89
N ASN A 171 8.23 3.64 14.96
CA ASN A 171 9.01 4.89 14.88
C ASN A 171 10.39 4.75 14.20
N ARG A 172 10.87 3.52 13.99
CA ARG A 172 12.12 3.23 13.26
C ARG A 172 11.91 3.05 11.75
N ALA A 173 10.66 2.90 11.30
CA ALA A 173 10.35 2.86 9.88
C ALA A 173 10.61 4.23 9.25
N GLN A 174 10.82 4.27 7.93
CA GLN A 174 10.90 5.55 7.22
C GLN A 174 9.60 6.33 7.48
N TRP A 175 9.71 7.63 7.76
CA TRP A 175 8.57 8.50 8.09
C TRP A 175 7.41 8.50 7.08
N GLU A 176 7.66 8.10 5.82
CA GLU A 176 6.67 8.14 4.74
C GLU A 176 5.86 6.84 4.60
N ILE A 177 6.39 5.70 5.06
CA ILE A 177 5.74 4.38 4.90
C ILE A 177 4.75 4.10 6.03
#